data_AF-A0A5S9ITU4-F1
#
_entry.id   AF-A0A5S9ITU4-F1
#
_cell.length_a   1.000
_cell.length_b   1.000
_cell.length_c   1.000
_cell.angle_alpha   90.00
_cell.angle_beta   90.00
_cell.angle_gamma   90.00
#
_symmetry.space_group_name_H-M   'P 1'
#
loop_
_entity.id
_entity.type
_entity.pdbx_description
1 polymer ?
#
loop_
_entity_poly.entity_id
_entity_poly.type
_entity_poly.pdbx_seq_one_letter_code
_entity_poly.pdbx_strand_id
1 'polypeptide(L)'
;MQIHIPSLIIGFVIAFIIASIFVMIAFEIRKKRALAFTKRFAIISEGLSSLKALSFRVCNQLHRLKSESDPEVVKKHLKGVNVIFQKMSAGMMPPTEEIALEALQGRSGSSEERAYEDSKKFRDDIRWLRQQIEKNGVEGLSEAEKSGKKSQVKLV
;
A
#
# COMPACT_ATOMS: atom_id res chain seq x y z
N MET A 1 37.09 30.81 -46.00
CA MET A 1 36.17 30.83 -44.85
C MET A 1 36.98 30.49 -43.60
N GLN A 2 37.51 31.50 -42.90
CA GLN A 2 38.32 31.29 -41.70
C GLN A 2 37.40 30.93 -40.54
N ILE A 3 37.51 29.70 -40.04
CA ILE A 3 36.78 29.27 -38.85
C ILE A 3 37.48 29.91 -37.64
N HIS A 4 36.78 30.79 -36.93
CA HIS A 4 37.28 31.38 -35.70
C HIS A 4 37.32 30.31 -34.60
N ILE A 5 38.47 29.64 -34.48
CA ILE A 5 38.75 28.60 -33.46
C ILE A 5 38.30 29.03 -32.04
N PRO A 6 38.49 30.29 -31.60
CA PRO A 6 38.03 30.72 -30.27
C PRO A 6 36.51 30.68 -30.08
N SER A 7 35.72 31.02 -31.11
CA SER A 7 34.25 31.00 -30.99
C SER A 7 33.70 29.58 -30.97
N LEU A 8 34.38 28.65 -31.63
CA LEU A 8 34.03 27.23 -31.63
C LEU A 8 34.31 26.59 -30.27
N ILE A 9 35.43 26.94 -29.63
CA ILE A 9 35.77 26.48 -28.27
C ILE A 9 34.78 27.04 -27.24
N ILE A 10 34.45 28.33 -27.31
CA ILE A 10 33.48 28.95 -26.40
C ILE A 10 32.09 28.31 -26.59
N GLY A 11 31.66 28.09 -27.83
CA GLY A 11 30.40 27.41 -28.14
C GLY A 11 30.36 25.98 -27.59
N PHE A 12 31.46 25.24 -27.70
CA PHE A 12 31.58 23.89 -27.14
C PHE A 12 31.49 23.87 -25.61
N VAL A 13 32.15 24.80 -24.93
CA VAL A 13 32.09 24.92 -23.47
C VAL A 13 30.67 25.26 -23.00
N ILE A 14 29.99 26.19 -23.68
CA ILE A 14 28.59 26.54 -23.36
C ILE A 14 27.67 25.33 -23.58
N ALA A 15 27.82 24.63 -24.71
CA ALA A 15 27.02 23.44 -25.01
C ALA A 15 27.26 22.33 -23.96
N PHE A 16 28.49 22.13 -23.52
CA PHE A 16 28.83 21.17 -22.48
C PHE A 16 28.20 21.51 -21.13
N ILE A 17 28.20 22.78 -20.72
CA ILE A 17 27.56 23.23 -19.49
C ILE A 17 26.05 23.00 -19.55
N ILE A 18 25.40 23.37 -20.67
CA ILE A 18 23.96 23.15 -20.86
C ILE A 18 23.63 21.65 -20.82
N ALA A 19 24.40 20.82 -21.53
CA ALA A 19 24.21 19.37 -21.51
C ALA A 19 24.36 18.79 -20.09
N SER A 20 25.36 19.25 -19.33
CA SER A 20 25.57 18.84 -17.93
C SER A 20 24.39 19.20 -17.03
N ILE A 21 23.82 20.41 -17.20
CA ILE A 21 22.62 20.84 -16.46
C ILE A 21 21.43 19.94 -16.79
N PHE A 22 21.20 19.65 -18.08
CA PHE A 22 20.13 18.73 -18.50
C PHE A 22 20.29 17.33 -17.92
N VAL A 23 21.52 16.80 -17.88
CA VAL A 23 21.82 15.50 -17.26
C VAL A 23 21.53 15.53 -15.77
N MET A 24 21.93 16.58 -15.04
CA MET A 24 21.61 16.72 -13.62
C MET A 24 20.10 16.73 -13.36
N ILE A 25 19.33 17.52 -14.11
CA ILE A 25 17.87 17.60 -13.99
C ILE A 25 17.24 16.22 -14.26
N ALA A 26 17.67 15.54 -15.32
CA ALA A 26 17.18 14.21 -15.65
C ALA A 26 17.48 13.20 -14.52
N PHE A 27 18.66 13.27 -13.91
CA PHE A 27 19.05 12.40 -12.80
C PHE A 27 18.20 12.66 -11.54
N GLU A 28 17.94 13.93 -11.24
CA GLU A 28 17.13 14.33 -10.09
C GLU A 28 15.67 13.88 -10.23
N ILE A 29 15.10 14.00 -11.43
CA ILE A 29 13.75 13.51 -11.74
C ILE A 29 13.70 11.98 -11.59
N ARG A 30 14.68 11.24 -12.13
CA ARG A 30 14.75 9.77 -11.97
C ARG A 30 14.89 9.38 -10.51
N LYS A 31 15.73 10.07 -9.73
CA LYS A 31 15.92 9.81 -8.29
C LYS A 31 14.61 10.02 -7.53
N LYS A 32 13.91 11.12 -7.75
CA LYS A 32 12.60 11.39 -7.10
C LYS A 32 11.55 10.34 -7.46
N ARG A 33 11.47 9.92 -8.73
CA ARG A 33 10.57 8.84 -9.18
C ARG A 33 10.91 7.49 -8.55
N ALA A 34 12.19 7.13 -8.50
CA ALA A 34 12.63 5.87 -7.88
C ALA A 34 12.33 5.84 -6.38
N LEU A 35 12.47 6.97 -5.68
CA LEU A 35 12.19 7.10 -4.25
C LEU A 35 10.69 7.04 -3.94
N ALA A 36 9.86 7.64 -4.80
CA ALA A 36 8.39 7.52 -4.71
C ALA A 36 7.93 6.07 -4.97
N PHE A 37 8.51 5.41 -5.98
CA PHE A 37 8.21 4.01 -6.30
C PHE A 37 8.60 3.06 -5.17
N THR A 38 9.80 3.21 -4.59
CA THR A 38 10.25 2.37 -3.45
C THR A 38 9.39 2.57 -2.21
N LYS A 39 8.96 3.80 -1.89
CA LYS A 39 8.03 4.05 -0.77
C LYS A 39 6.68 3.39 -0.96
N ARG A 40 6.09 3.48 -2.16
CA ARG A 40 4.82 2.83 -2.48
C ARG A 40 4.94 1.30 -2.48
N PHE A 41 6.02 0.78 -3.05
CA PHE A 41 6.31 -0.66 -3.06
C PHE A 41 6.51 -1.20 -1.65
N ALA A 42 7.15 -0.45 -0.75
CA ALA A 42 7.33 -0.85 0.64
C ALA A 42 6.00 -1.01 1.38
N ILE A 43 5.04 -0.09 1.18
CA ILE A 43 3.70 -0.16 1.79
C ILE A 43 2.93 -1.40 1.30
N ILE A 44 2.95 -1.64 -0.01
CA ILE A 44 2.28 -2.79 -0.62
C ILE A 44 2.95 -4.10 -0.15
N SER A 45 4.28 -4.17 -0.18
CA SER A 45 5.03 -5.33 0.26
C SER A 45 4.78 -5.66 1.73
N GLU A 46 4.66 -4.64 2.59
CA GLU A 46 4.32 -4.85 4.00
C GLU A 46 2.89 -5.37 4.18
N GLY A 47 1.94 -4.80 3.43
CA GLY A 47 0.55 -5.25 3.40
C GLY A 47 0.44 -6.72 2.97
N LEU A 48 1.13 -7.10 1.88
CA LEU A 48 1.15 -8.47 1.36
C LEU A 48 1.82 -9.45 2.33
N SER A 49 2.94 -9.06 2.94
CA SER A 49 3.62 -9.89 3.96
C SER A 49 2.72 -10.13 5.17
N SER A 50 2.03 -9.07 5.62
CA SER A 50 1.09 -9.15 6.74
C SER A 50 -0.15 -9.99 6.40
N LEU A 51 -0.64 -9.90 5.16
CA LEU A 51 -1.74 -10.73 4.66
C LEU A 51 -1.37 -12.21 4.62
N LYS A 52 -0.15 -12.54 4.19
CA LYS A 52 0.38 -13.91 4.22
C LYS A 52 0.47 -14.44 5.66
N ALA A 53 0.94 -13.63 6.59
CA ALA A 53 0.97 -14.04 8.00
C ALA A 53 -0.44 -14.25 8.58
N LEU A 54 -1.41 -13.42 8.18
CA LEU A 54 -2.80 -13.53 8.58
C LEU A 54 -3.45 -14.80 8.01
N SER A 55 -3.20 -15.14 6.74
CA SER A 55 -3.77 -16.35 6.12
C SER A 55 -3.33 -17.63 6.81
N PHE A 56 -2.04 -17.76 7.16
CA PHE A 56 -1.56 -18.91 7.94
C PHE A 56 -2.24 -19.01 9.31
N ARG A 57 -2.47 -17.88 10.00
CA ARG A 57 -3.16 -17.87 11.28
C ARG A 57 -4.62 -18.30 11.14
N VAL A 58 -5.33 -17.81 10.12
CA VAL A 58 -6.71 -18.21 9.85
C VAL A 58 -6.80 -19.71 9.54
N CYS A 59 -5.90 -20.24 8.70
CA CYS A 59 -5.86 -21.68 8.39
C CYS A 59 -5.63 -22.54 9.65
N ASN A 60 -4.69 -22.15 10.53
CA ASN A 60 -4.46 -22.87 11.78
C ASN A 60 -5.68 -22.83 12.71
N GLN A 61 -6.43 -21.73 12.72
CA GLN A 61 -7.62 -21.57 13.56
C GLN A 61 -8.80 -22.38 13.00
N LEU A 62 -8.97 -22.41 11.68
CA LEU A 62 -9.93 -23.30 11.00
C LEU A 62 -9.62 -24.78 11.26
N HIS A 63 -8.34 -25.16 11.33
CA HIS A 63 -7.96 -26.53 11.69
C HIS A 63 -8.35 -26.87 13.14
N ARG A 64 -8.18 -25.94 14.10
CA ARG A 64 -8.56 -26.14 15.50
C ARG A 64 -10.07 -26.28 15.69
N LEU A 65 -10.85 -25.55 14.88
CA LEU A 65 -12.31 -25.65 14.88
C LEU A 65 -12.83 -27.03 14.47
N LYS A 66 -12.06 -27.79 13.66
CA LYS A 66 -12.45 -29.14 13.25
C LYS A 66 -12.58 -30.11 14.43
N SER A 67 -11.84 -29.87 15.50
CA SER A 67 -11.85 -30.66 16.74
C SER A 67 -12.68 -30.03 17.86
N GLU A 68 -13.26 -28.85 17.65
CA GLU A 68 -13.99 -28.13 18.69
C GLU A 68 -15.45 -28.59 18.73
N SER A 69 -15.87 -29.09 19.89
CA SER A 69 -17.22 -29.63 20.10
C SER A 69 -18.18 -28.64 20.74
N ASP A 70 -17.68 -27.54 21.32
CA ASP A 70 -18.53 -26.51 21.91
C ASP A 70 -19.09 -25.56 20.82
N PRO A 71 -20.43 -25.56 20.60
CA PRO A 71 -21.05 -24.74 19.57
C PRO A 71 -20.91 -23.22 19.82
N GLU A 72 -20.81 -22.77 21.08
CA GLU A 72 -20.64 -21.34 21.38
C GLU A 72 -19.21 -20.86 21.10
N VAL A 73 -18.20 -21.71 21.35
CA VAL A 73 -16.80 -21.44 20.96
C VAL A 73 -16.68 -21.38 19.43
N VAL A 74 -17.23 -22.38 18.73
CA VAL A 74 -17.25 -22.41 17.25
C VAL A 74 -17.89 -21.16 16.66
N LYS A 75 -19.02 -20.72 17.22
CA LYS A 75 -19.74 -19.51 16.78
C LYS A 75 -18.93 -18.23 17.03
N LYS A 76 -18.24 -18.10 18.16
CA LYS A 76 -17.35 -16.95 18.43
C LYS A 76 -16.18 -16.93 17.46
N HIS A 77 -15.57 -18.08 17.20
CA HIS A 77 -14.48 -18.22 16.24
C HIS A 77 -14.91 -17.85 14.82
N LEU A 78 -16.05 -18.38 14.35
CA LEU A 78 -16.57 -18.08 13.02
C LEU A 78 -16.89 -16.59 12.86
N LYS A 79 -17.41 -15.94 13.91
CA LYS A 79 -17.58 -14.48 13.91
C LYS A 79 -16.24 -13.76 13.76
N GLY A 80 -15.22 -14.15 14.51
CA GLY A 80 -13.87 -13.58 14.39
C GLY A 80 -13.26 -13.76 13.00
N VAL A 81 -13.41 -14.95 12.42
CA VAL A 81 -12.99 -15.26 11.04
C VAL A 81 -13.75 -14.41 10.02
N ASN A 82 -15.06 -14.21 10.21
CA ASN A 82 -15.86 -13.35 9.34
C ASN A 82 -15.37 -11.89 9.37
N VAL A 83 -14.98 -11.35 10.54
CA VAL A 83 -14.39 -10.01 10.65
C VAL A 83 -13.09 -9.91 9.86
N ILE A 84 -12.24 -10.94 9.92
CA ILE A 84 -11.00 -11.00 9.12
C ILE A 84 -11.32 -10.95 7.63
N PHE A 85 -12.25 -11.78 7.15
CA PHE A 85 -12.62 -11.81 5.74
C PHE A 85 -13.27 -10.52 5.26
N GLN A 86 -14.13 -9.89 6.06
CA GLN A 86 -14.73 -8.59 5.70
C GLN A 86 -13.69 -7.49 5.55
N LYS A 87 -12.69 -7.45 6.44
CA LYS A 87 -11.58 -6.51 6.37
C LYS A 87 -10.64 -6.79 5.20
N MET A 88 -10.44 -8.07 4.87
CA MET A 88 -9.69 -8.48 3.68
C MET A 88 -10.42 -8.14 2.37
N SER A 89 -11.73 -8.38 2.30
CA SER A 89 -12.55 -8.12 1.11
C SER A 89 -12.79 -6.63 0.88
N ALA A 90 -12.75 -5.83 1.93
CA ALA A 90 -12.71 -4.36 1.82
C ALA A 90 -11.32 -3.83 1.38
N GLY A 91 -10.35 -4.73 1.15
CA GLY A 91 -8.96 -4.40 0.85
C GLY A 91 -8.70 -4.08 -0.61
N MET A 92 -7.87 -3.04 -0.79
CA MET A 92 -7.31 -2.45 -2.02
C MET A 92 -8.26 -2.39 -3.22
N MET A 93 -8.68 -1.16 -3.56
CA MET A 93 -9.21 -0.87 -4.89
C MET A 93 -8.21 -1.39 -5.94
N PRO A 94 -8.61 -2.26 -6.87
CA PRO A 94 -7.74 -2.68 -7.96
C PRO A 94 -7.25 -1.43 -8.69
N PRO A 95 -5.97 -1.35 -9.07
CA PRO A 95 -5.52 -0.24 -9.91
C PRO A 95 -6.36 -0.27 -11.19
N THR A 96 -7.29 0.68 -11.32
CA THR A 96 -8.10 0.84 -12.50
C THR A 96 -7.22 1.31 -13.65
N GLU A 97 -7.64 1.04 -14.88
CA GLU A 97 -6.95 1.49 -16.09
C GLU A 97 -6.71 3.02 -16.06
N GLU A 98 -7.65 3.76 -15.47
CA GLU A 98 -7.58 5.20 -15.25
C GLU A 98 -6.40 5.62 -14.35
N ILE A 99 -6.19 4.91 -13.23
CA ILE A 99 -5.03 5.13 -12.33
C ILE A 99 -3.71 4.81 -13.05
N ALA A 100 -3.68 3.73 -13.85
CA ALA A 100 -2.51 3.34 -14.62
C ALA A 100 -2.16 4.38 -15.70
N LEU A 101 -3.18 4.92 -16.38
CA LEU A 101 -3.02 5.95 -17.41
C LEU A 101 -2.60 7.30 -16.80
N GLU A 102 -3.18 7.73 -15.68
CA GLU A 102 -2.79 8.96 -14.99
C GLU A 102 -1.34 8.90 -14.48
N ALA A 103 -0.93 7.76 -13.92
CA ALA A 103 0.45 7.53 -13.48
C ALA A 103 1.46 7.53 -14.65
N LEU A 104 1.11 6.92 -15.79
CA LEU A 104 1.93 6.94 -17.01
C LEU A 104 2.08 8.36 -17.59
N GLN A 105 1.04 9.19 -17.46
CA GLN A 105 1.06 10.60 -17.86
C GLN A 105 1.76 11.51 -16.84
N GLY A 106 2.19 10.98 -15.69
CA GLY A 106 2.84 11.74 -14.62
C GLY A 106 1.92 12.77 -13.95
N ARG A 107 0.60 12.58 -14.05
CA ARG A 107 -0.40 13.42 -13.41
C ARG A 107 -0.73 12.83 -12.05
N SER A 108 -0.52 13.59 -10.99
CA SER A 108 -1.04 13.27 -9.66
C SER A 108 -2.54 13.54 -9.66
N GLY A 109 -3.33 12.54 -10.06
CA GLY A 109 -4.78 12.61 -10.04
C GLY A 109 -5.36 12.26 -8.69
N SER A 110 -6.59 12.73 -8.42
CA SER A 110 -7.33 12.38 -7.19
C SER A 110 -7.62 10.87 -7.06
N SER A 111 -7.46 10.11 -8.15
CA SER A 111 -7.64 8.66 -8.20
C SER A 111 -6.40 7.93 -7.65
N GLU A 112 -5.19 8.38 -8.00
CA GLU A 112 -3.92 7.85 -7.51
C GLU A 112 -3.76 8.09 -6.00
N GLU A 113 -4.15 9.28 -5.54
CA GLU A 113 -4.14 9.62 -4.12
C GLU A 113 -5.17 8.79 -3.33
N ARG A 114 -6.37 8.57 -3.88
CA ARG A 114 -7.37 7.66 -3.31
C ARG A 114 -6.85 6.22 -3.22
N ALA A 115 -6.24 5.69 -4.27
CA ALA A 115 -5.66 4.35 -4.27
C ALA A 115 -4.52 4.21 -3.25
N TYR A 116 -3.73 5.27 -3.05
CA TYR A 116 -2.68 5.31 -2.04
C TYR A 116 -3.24 5.31 -0.61
N GLU A 117 -4.24 6.13 -0.32
CA GLU A 117 -4.90 6.15 0.99
C GLU A 117 -5.66 4.85 1.27
N ASP A 118 -6.29 4.23 0.27
CA ASP A 118 -6.90 2.90 0.39
C ASP A 118 -5.86 1.81 0.70
N SER A 119 -4.69 1.87 0.05
CA SER A 119 -3.58 0.94 0.33
C SER A 119 -3.04 1.11 1.75
N LYS A 120 -2.96 2.35 2.24
CA LYS A 120 -2.52 2.68 3.59
C LYS A 120 -3.54 2.24 4.64
N LYS A 121 -4.83 2.50 4.40
CA LYS A 121 -5.94 2.04 5.23
C LYS A 121 -5.97 0.51 5.32
N PHE A 122 -5.83 -0.18 4.18
CA PHE A 122 -5.75 -1.63 4.15
C PHE A 122 -4.58 -2.15 4.99
N ARG A 123 -3.37 -1.59 4.83
CA ARG A 123 -2.22 -1.95 5.66
C ARG A 123 -2.53 -1.78 7.16
N ASP A 124 -3.14 -0.66 7.53
CA ASP A 124 -3.42 -0.34 8.93
C ASP A 124 -4.52 -1.26 9.52
N ASP A 125 -5.55 -1.58 8.74
CA ASP A 125 -6.57 -2.58 9.09
C ASP A 125 -5.95 -3.98 9.30
N ILE A 126 -5.03 -4.40 8.44
CA ILE A 126 -4.32 -5.69 8.58
C ILE A 126 -3.40 -5.67 9.81
N ARG A 127 -2.68 -4.57 10.08
CA ARG A 127 -1.87 -4.41 11.29
C ARG A 127 -2.73 -4.50 12.56
N TRP A 128 -3.88 -3.83 12.56
CA TRP A 128 -4.83 -3.90 13.67
C TRP A 128 -5.33 -5.33 13.90
N LEU A 129 -5.74 -6.03 12.85
CA LEU A 129 -6.17 -7.43 12.94
C LEU A 129 -5.10 -8.31 13.57
N ARG A 130 -3.84 -8.15 13.14
CA ARG A 130 -2.72 -8.93 13.68
C ARG A 130 -2.54 -8.70 15.18
N GLN A 131 -2.60 -7.44 15.62
CA GLN A 131 -2.47 -7.09 17.04
C GLN A 131 -3.63 -7.62 17.88
N GLN A 132 -4.87 -7.56 17.36
CA GLN A 132 -6.02 -8.10 18.08
C GLN A 132 -5.97 -9.62 18.22
N ILE A 133 -5.56 -10.32 17.16
CA ILE A 133 -5.37 -11.77 17.20
C ILE A 133 -4.27 -12.15 18.19
N GLU A 134 -3.20 -11.36 18.30
CA GLU A 134 -2.12 -11.59 19.27
C GLU A 134 -2.58 -11.40 20.72
N LYS A 135 -3.43 -10.39 20.98
CA LYS A 135 -3.88 -10.07 22.33
C LYS A 135 -5.04 -10.96 22.82
N ASN A 136 -6.05 -11.13 21.96
CA ASN A 136 -7.36 -11.65 22.37
C ASN A 136 -7.75 -12.92 21.60
N GLY A 137 -6.89 -13.43 20.73
CA GLY A 137 -7.22 -14.52 19.81
C GLY A 137 -8.23 -14.10 18.74
N VAL A 138 -8.62 -15.07 17.90
CA VAL A 138 -9.60 -14.81 16.82
C VAL A 138 -11.00 -14.56 17.37
N GLU A 139 -11.37 -15.22 18.46
CA GLU A 139 -12.69 -15.12 19.09
C GLU A 139 -12.99 -13.70 19.61
N GLY A 140 -11.97 -13.01 20.14
CA GLY A 140 -12.08 -11.65 20.68
C GLY A 140 -12.20 -10.56 19.62
N LEU A 141 -12.00 -10.86 18.32
CA LEU A 141 -12.09 -9.88 17.24
C LEU A 141 -13.48 -9.27 17.11
N SER A 142 -14.53 -10.06 17.32
CA SER A 142 -15.92 -9.59 17.16
C SER A 142 -16.34 -8.59 18.25
N GLU A 143 -15.72 -8.65 19.42
CA GLU A 143 -15.94 -7.72 20.51
C GLU A 143 -15.06 -6.48 20.36
N ALA A 144 -13.81 -6.66 19.91
CA ALA A 144 -12.89 -5.56 19.59
C ALA A 144 -13.40 -4.69 18.44
N GLU A 145 -14.06 -5.28 17.44
CA GLU A 145 -14.69 -4.51 16.35
C GLU A 145 -15.84 -3.64 16.87
N LYS A 146 -16.67 -4.17 17.78
CA LYS A 146 -17.80 -3.44 18.37
C LYS A 146 -17.35 -2.32 19.31
N SER A 147 -16.24 -2.49 20.02
CA SER A 147 -15.67 -1.45 20.88
C SER A 147 -14.92 -0.38 20.06
N GLY A 148 -14.29 -0.75 18.95
CA GLY A 148 -13.58 0.16 18.04
C GLY A 148 -14.48 1.00 17.13
N LYS A 149 -15.65 0.49 16.70
CA LYS A 149 -16.56 1.17 15.75
C LYS A 149 -17.43 2.30 16.33
N LYS A 150 -17.34 2.65 17.61
CA LYS A 150 -18.03 3.85 18.15
C LYS A 150 -17.34 5.18 17.78
N SER A 151 -16.15 5.15 17.16
CA SER A 151 -15.53 6.34 16.58
C SER A 151 -15.38 6.18 15.08
N GLN A 152 -16.13 7.00 14.32
CA GLN A 152 -16.09 7.16 12.86
C GLN A 152 -16.73 5.95 12.12
N VAL A 153 -17.90 6.06 11.49
CA VAL A 153 -18.27 6.98 10.41
C VAL A 153 -19.79 7.19 10.44
N LYS A 154 -20.25 8.45 10.56
CA LYS A 154 -21.57 8.86 10.03
C LYS A 154 -21.40 8.99 8.52
N LEU A 155 -22.04 8.10 7.76
CA LEU A 155 -22.28 8.35 6.34
C LEU A 155 -23.45 9.35 6.28
N VAL A 156 -23.15 10.53 5.74
CA VAL A 156 -24.15 11.48 5.21
C VAL A 156 -24.48 11.03 3.79
#